data_AF-A0A505IN90-F1
#
_entry.id   AF-A0A505IN90-F1
#
_cell.length_a   1.000
_cell.length_b   1.000
_cell.length_c   1.000
_cell.angle_alpha   90.00
_cell.angle_beta   90.00
_cell.angle_gamma   90.00
#
_symmetry.space_group_name_H-M   'P 1'
#
loop_
_entity.id
_entity.type
_entity.pdbx_description
1 polymer ?
#
loop_
_entity_poly.entity_id
_entity_poly.type
_entity_poly.pdbx_seq_one_letter_code
_entity_poly.pdbx_strand_id
1 'polypeptide(L)'
;MAAEKRTFLDKFTEFSVRLGNQVHLKSLRDAFATLMPAFIIAGIAVLFNNVFFPWFLEGAALARMQVFGNSITNGTLNIAGLLIAPMIAYFLCRNKNNPSAINATFVATTCLVVMLAMAHAVMPEGAQAEVTISGVMLFDDVGTKGMFSGIICGLVATELFIRLSENKHLKINLGDQVPPAVSKSFSTLIPAILVISFFAVVATVLAAFDTDLIQIISTVIQEPLRLLNTSIFGFLIIYSTGNFLFTLGIHQTVINGTLLDPLLLVNMNENMQAVQEGAAPPNILNSAFVTVFAQLGGTGFTISLIIAVLLFVRNYQPFRDVVNLSLAPGIFNINEPIIFGLPIVFNLPMIIPFVASPIVATLIGYFATAVGFIEPLSVMVPWTTPPILSALLASKGDFKVVMVQVIIIVVCVAIYFPFLKIAQRVAIKSAELERAE
;
A
#
# COMPACT_ATOMS: atom_id res chain seq x y z
N MET A 1 -7.97 -33.32 -31.50
CA MET A 1 -8.34 -32.29 -30.49
C MET A 1 -8.17 -30.93 -31.14
N ALA A 2 -9.28 -30.26 -31.48
CA ALA A 2 -9.21 -28.87 -31.92
C ALA A 2 -8.70 -28.03 -30.75
N ALA A 3 -7.66 -27.22 -30.98
CA ALA A 3 -7.24 -26.23 -29.99
C ALA A 3 -8.43 -25.29 -29.75
N GLU A 4 -9.04 -25.39 -28.58
CA GLU A 4 -10.10 -24.47 -28.16
C GLU A 4 -9.55 -23.04 -28.30
N LYS A 5 -10.23 -22.21 -29.09
CA LYS A 5 -9.87 -20.81 -29.26
C LYS A 5 -10.01 -20.14 -27.88
N ARG A 6 -8.87 -19.89 -27.22
CA ARG A 6 -8.82 -19.12 -25.96
C ARG A 6 -9.62 -17.82 -26.12
N THR A 7 -10.60 -17.63 -25.25
CA THR A 7 -11.44 -16.44 -25.25
C THR A 7 -10.63 -15.22 -24.84
N PHE A 8 -11.16 -14.01 -25.09
CA PHE A 8 -10.55 -12.78 -24.58
C PHE A 8 -10.41 -12.82 -23.05
N LEU A 9 -11.41 -13.38 -22.36
CA LEU A 9 -11.43 -13.52 -20.91
C LEU A 9 -10.28 -14.40 -20.41
N ASP A 10 -10.00 -15.52 -21.08
CA ASP A 10 -8.89 -16.41 -20.72
C ASP A 10 -7.53 -15.71 -20.83
N LYS A 11 -7.32 -14.98 -21.93
CA LYS A 11 -6.07 -14.23 -22.17
C LYS A 11 -5.89 -13.11 -21.16
N PHE A 12 -6.96 -12.37 -20.86
CA PHE A 12 -6.94 -11.28 -19.89
C PHE A 12 -6.65 -11.77 -18.46
N THR A 13 -7.28 -12.90 -18.09
CA THR A 13 -7.06 -13.57 -16.81
C THR A 13 -5.61 -14.04 -16.68
N GLU A 14 -5.08 -14.72 -17.71
CA GLU A 14 -3.68 -15.18 -17.74
C GLU A 14 -2.68 -14.03 -17.61
N PHE A 15 -2.91 -12.91 -18.33
CA PHE A 15 -2.09 -11.71 -18.21
C PHE A 15 -2.11 -11.16 -16.78
N SER A 16 -3.29 -11.08 -16.17
CA SER A 16 -3.46 -10.54 -14.82
C SER A 16 -2.74 -11.38 -13.76
N VAL A 17 -2.82 -12.72 -13.87
CA VAL A 17 -2.08 -13.63 -13.00
C VAL A 17 -0.56 -13.46 -13.18
N ARG A 18 -0.08 -13.33 -14.42
CA ARG A 18 1.34 -13.10 -14.69
C ARG A 18 1.83 -11.77 -14.13
N LEU A 19 1.04 -10.71 -14.28
CA LEU A 19 1.37 -9.38 -13.77
C LEU A 19 1.46 -9.39 -12.24
N GLY A 20 0.45 -9.92 -11.57
CA GLY A 20 0.42 -10.00 -10.11
C GLY A 20 1.47 -10.93 -9.51
N ASN A 21 1.94 -11.93 -10.26
CA ASN A 21 3.03 -12.83 -9.87
C ASN A 21 4.41 -12.37 -10.37
N GLN A 22 4.52 -11.19 -10.98
CA GLN A 22 5.82 -10.66 -11.39
C GLN A 22 6.68 -10.45 -10.14
N VAL A 23 7.86 -11.07 -10.13
CA VAL A 23 8.66 -11.26 -8.92
C VAL A 23 9.06 -9.97 -8.20
N HIS A 24 9.32 -8.89 -8.93
CA HIS A 24 9.70 -7.59 -8.38
C HIS A 24 8.48 -6.88 -7.78
N LEU A 25 7.35 -6.85 -8.49
CA LEU A 25 6.10 -6.27 -8.00
C LEU A 25 5.58 -7.01 -6.75
N LYS A 26 5.62 -8.34 -6.78
CA LYS A 26 5.28 -9.17 -5.63
C LYS A 26 6.19 -8.87 -4.43
N SER A 27 7.49 -8.73 -4.65
CA SER A 27 8.44 -8.45 -3.57
C SER A 27 8.27 -7.05 -2.98
N LEU A 28 7.93 -6.06 -3.82
CA LEU A 28 7.57 -4.71 -3.39
C LEU A 28 6.35 -4.75 -2.47
N ARG A 29 5.27 -5.41 -2.90
CA ARG A 29 4.05 -5.61 -2.11
C ARG A 29 4.36 -6.25 -0.76
N ASP A 30 5.10 -7.36 -0.75
CA ASP A 30 5.41 -8.12 0.47
C ASP A 30 6.26 -7.28 1.46
N ALA A 31 7.18 -6.45 0.94
CA ALA A 31 7.97 -5.52 1.75
C ALA A 31 7.10 -4.46 2.42
N PHE A 32 6.21 -3.81 1.66
CA PHE A 32 5.28 -2.81 2.20
C PHE A 32 4.30 -3.41 3.22
N ALA A 33 3.79 -4.61 2.95
CA ALA A 33 2.92 -5.31 3.89
C ALA A 33 3.63 -5.58 5.23
N THR A 34 4.93 -5.88 5.19
CA THR A 34 5.75 -6.11 6.40
C THR A 34 5.98 -4.82 7.21
N LEU A 35 6.05 -3.67 6.55
CA LEU A 35 6.23 -2.37 7.22
C LEU A 35 4.92 -1.71 7.70
N MET A 36 3.77 -2.27 7.32
CA MET A 36 2.45 -1.72 7.68
C MET A 36 2.27 -1.47 9.19
N PRO A 37 2.73 -2.34 10.12
CA PRO A 37 2.64 -2.06 11.55
C PRO A 37 3.39 -0.79 11.98
N ALA A 38 4.54 -0.49 11.36
CA ALA A 38 5.32 0.71 11.64
C ALA A 38 4.58 1.99 11.20
N PHE A 39 3.91 1.94 10.05
CA PHE A 39 3.11 3.08 9.59
C PHE A 39 1.80 3.26 10.38
N ILE A 40 1.20 2.16 10.87
CA ILE A 40 0.04 2.22 11.75
C ILE A 40 0.39 2.86 13.10
N ILE A 41 1.48 2.43 13.74
CA ILE A 41 1.89 3.05 15.02
C ILE A 41 2.27 4.53 14.83
N ALA A 42 2.84 4.90 13.69
CA ALA A 42 3.06 6.30 13.33
C ALA A 42 1.75 7.07 13.16
N GLY A 43 0.72 6.49 12.53
CA GLY A 43 -0.61 7.08 12.47
C GLY A 43 -1.20 7.34 13.86
N ILE A 44 -1.06 6.40 14.78
CA ILE A 44 -1.46 6.59 16.19
C ILE A 44 -0.66 7.72 16.83
N ALA A 45 0.65 7.79 16.60
CA ALA A 45 1.49 8.88 17.10
C ALA A 45 1.04 10.25 16.58
N VAL A 46 0.72 10.37 15.29
CA VAL A 46 0.16 11.58 14.68
C VAL A 46 -1.16 11.96 15.34
N LEU A 47 -2.06 10.99 15.55
CA LEU A 47 -3.34 11.23 16.24
C LEU A 47 -3.13 11.75 17.67
N PHE A 48 -2.23 11.14 18.43
CA PHE A 48 -1.97 11.56 19.80
C PHE A 48 -1.37 12.96 19.87
N ASN A 49 -0.38 13.24 19.02
CA ASN A 49 0.32 14.52 19.00
C ASN A 49 -0.56 15.69 18.54
N ASN A 50 -1.45 15.46 17.57
CA ASN A 50 -2.19 16.51 16.89
C ASN A 50 -3.66 16.60 17.28
N VAL A 51 -4.20 15.62 18.01
CA VAL A 51 -5.61 15.61 18.42
C VAL A 51 -5.75 15.37 19.91
N PHE A 52 -5.24 14.24 20.40
CA PHE A 52 -5.50 13.83 21.77
C PHE A 52 -4.81 14.74 22.79
N PHE A 53 -3.49 14.95 22.70
CA PHE A 53 -2.77 15.81 23.64
C PHE A 53 -3.25 17.27 23.61
N PRO A 54 -3.50 17.89 22.43
CA PRO A 54 -4.07 19.24 22.37
C PRO A 54 -5.45 19.40 23.04
N TRP A 55 -6.21 18.34 23.31
CA TRP A 55 -7.48 18.46 24.04
C TRP A 55 -7.32 18.94 25.49
N PHE A 56 -6.14 18.74 26.10
CA PHE A 56 -5.92 19.04 27.52
C PHE A 56 -4.54 19.61 27.84
N LEU A 57 -3.66 19.79 26.85
CA LEU A 57 -2.32 20.36 27.02
C LEU A 57 -2.05 21.47 26.01
N GLU A 58 -1.30 22.47 26.44
CA GLU A 58 -0.86 23.60 25.60
C GLU A 58 0.59 23.99 25.90
N GLY A 59 1.19 24.80 25.02
CA GLY A 59 2.51 25.39 25.21
C GLY A 59 3.61 24.35 25.50
N ALA A 60 4.44 24.64 26.50
CA ALA A 60 5.57 23.77 26.86
C ALA A 60 5.15 22.39 27.36
N ALA A 61 3.97 22.25 27.98
CA ALA A 61 3.47 20.97 28.45
C ALA A 61 3.08 20.06 27.27
N LEU A 62 2.40 20.63 26.27
CA LEU A 62 2.10 19.94 25.01
C LEU A 62 3.39 19.51 24.29
N ALA A 63 4.33 20.44 24.12
CA ALA A 63 5.60 20.14 23.44
C ALA A 63 6.37 18.98 24.10
N ARG A 64 6.38 18.91 25.43
CA ARG A 64 7.00 17.80 26.17
C ARG A 64 6.29 16.47 25.93
N MET A 65 4.96 16.46 25.85
CA MET A 65 4.21 15.23 25.60
C MET A 65 4.29 14.79 24.14
N GLN A 66 4.41 15.73 23.20
CA GLN A 66 4.58 15.44 21.77
C GLN A 66 5.90 14.71 21.46
N VAL A 67 6.87 14.70 22.38
CA VAL A 67 8.08 13.86 22.28
C VAL A 67 7.72 12.38 22.10
N PHE A 68 6.64 11.89 22.70
CA PHE A 68 6.16 10.52 22.52
C PHE A 68 5.89 10.21 21.05
N GLY A 69 5.02 11.00 20.40
CA GLY A 69 4.70 10.77 19.00
C GLY A 69 5.88 11.10 18.07
N ASN A 70 6.66 12.14 18.36
CA ASN A 70 7.83 12.52 17.57
C ASN A 70 8.87 11.40 17.53
N SER A 71 9.10 10.72 18.66
CA SER A 71 10.03 9.60 18.74
C SER A 71 9.59 8.41 17.89
N ILE A 72 8.29 8.11 17.89
CA ILE A 72 7.71 7.07 17.03
C ILE A 72 7.85 7.47 15.56
N THR A 73 7.48 8.69 15.19
CA THR A 73 7.60 9.20 13.82
C THR A 73 9.06 9.15 13.33
N ASN A 74 10.01 9.55 14.18
CA ASN A 74 11.44 9.49 13.88
C ASN A 74 11.92 8.06 13.61
N GLY A 75 11.43 7.09 14.37
CA GLY A 75 11.76 5.67 14.19
C GLY A 75 10.96 4.95 13.10
N THR A 76 10.06 5.64 12.38
CA THR A 76 9.17 5.03 11.40
C THR A 76 9.12 5.82 10.09
N LEU A 77 8.35 6.91 10.04
CA LEU A 77 8.12 7.71 8.83
C LEU A 77 9.41 8.32 8.29
N ASN A 78 10.19 8.91 9.20
CA ASN A 78 11.41 9.66 8.89
C ASN A 78 12.59 8.77 8.49
N ILE A 79 12.44 7.45 8.60
CA ILE A 79 13.42 6.48 8.13
C ILE A 79 12.80 5.45 7.17
N ALA A 80 11.63 5.74 6.59
CA ALA A 80 10.89 4.80 5.77
C ALA A 80 11.68 4.27 4.56
N GLY A 81 12.53 5.10 3.94
CA GLY A 81 13.47 4.69 2.89
C GLY A 81 14.49 3.66 3.36
N LEU A 82 15.05 3.85 4.56
CA LEU A 82 15.96 2.88 5.18
C LEU A 82 15.27 1.59 5.61
N LEU A 83 13.97 1.65 5.93
CA LEU A 83 13.18 0.45 6.26
C LEU A 83 12.81 -0.34 5.00
N ILE A 84 12.40 0.33 3.91
CA ILE A 84 11.86 -0.34 2.73
C ILE A 84 12.94 -1.02 1.87
N ALA A 85 14.11 -0.41 1.70
CA ALA A 85 15.20 -0.96 0.87
C ALA A 85 15.62 -2.39 1.29
N PRO A 86 15.98 -2.67 2.56
CA PRO A 86 16.33 -4.02 2.99
C PRO A 86 15.15 -4.99 2.94
N MET A 87 13.91 -4.53 3.19
CA MET A 87 12.73 -5.40 3.09
C MET A 87 12.50 -5.87 1.65
N ILE A 88 12.60 -4.97 0.67
CA ILE A 88 12.51 -5.33 -0.75
C ILE A 88 13.59 -6.33 -1.13
N ALA A 89 14.83 -6.09 -0.71
CA ALA A 89 15.94 -6.99 -0.96
C ALA A 89 15.69 -8.40 -0.40
N TYR A 90 15.20 -8.48 0.85
CA TYR A 90 14.85 -9.73 1.50
C TYR A 90 13.79 -10.50 0.71
N PHE A 91 12.67 -9.85 0.39
CA PHE A 91 11.56 -10.49 -0.32
C PHE A 91 11.92 -10.83 -1.77
N LEU A 92 12.74 -10.02 -2.44
CA LEU A 92 13.20 -10.32 -3.81
C LEU A 92 14.08 -11.57 -3.85
N CYS A 93 15.04 -11.69 -2.93
CA CYS A 93 15.82 -12.92 -2.80
C CYS A 93 14.92 -14.13 -2.50
N ARG A 94 13.99 -13.99 -1.55
CA ARG A 94 13.07 -15.09 -1.17
C ARG A 94 12.17 -15.51 -2.32
N ASN A 95 11.56 -14.56 -3.03
CA ASN A 95 10.68 -14.83 -4.15
C ASN A 95 11.45 -15.39 -5.37
N LYS A 96 12.78 -15.18 -5.44
CA LYS A 96 13.69 -15.82 -6.40
C LYS A 96 14.33 -17.12 -5.90
N ASN A 97 14.01 -17.58 -4.70
CA ASN A 97 14.63 -18.74 -4.04
C ASN A 97 16.17 -18.62 -3.91
N ASN A 98 16.68 -17.40 -3.76
CA ASN A 98 18.11 -17.15 -3.55
C ASN A 98 18.45 -17.20 -2.03
N PRO A 99 19.45 -17.98 -1.61
CA PRO A 99 19.76 -18.18 -0.19
C PRO A 99 20.46 -17.00 0.47
N SER A 100 20.87 -15.97 -0.28
CA SER A 100 21.64 -14.83 0.20
C SER A 100 20.78 -13.63 0.60
N ALA A 101 19.53 -13.85 1.03
CA ALA A 101 18.58 -12.80 1.37
C ALA A 101 19.12 -11.80 2.42
N ILE A 102 19.75 -12.29 3.50
CA ILE A 102 20.34 -11.43 4.54
C ILE A 102 21.50 -10.59 3.98
N ASN A 103 22.31 -11.14 3.08
CA ASN A 103 23.43 -10.40 2.50
C ASN A 103 22.91 -9.33 1.52
N ALA A 104 21.84 -9.65 0.78
CA ALA A 104 21.19 -8.70 -0.10
C ALA A 104 20.58 -7.52 0.66
N THR A 105 20.01 -7.72 1.86
CA THR A 105 19.50 -6.60 2.67
C THR A 105 20.60 -5.62 3.04
N PHE A 106 21.75 -6.13 3.51
CA PHE A 106 22.92 -5.32 3.80
C PHE A 106 23.43 -4.56 2.56
N VAL A 107 23.54 -5.23 1.42
CA VAL A 107 24.01 -4.61 0.17
C VAL A 107 23.04 -3.51 -0.27
N ALA A 108 21.73 -3.76 -0.26
CA ALA A 108 20.72 -2.78 -0.64
C ALA A 108 20.72 -1.55 0.28
N THR A 109 20.79 -1.74 1.60
CA THR A 109 20.89 -0.62 2.55
C THR A 109 22.16 0.19 2.33
N THR A 110 23.30 -0.48 2.13
CA THR A 110 24.57 0.21 1.87
C THR A 110 24.51 1.00 0.56
N CYS A 111 23.94 0.42 -0.50
CA CYS A 111 23.77 1.10 -1.78
C CYS A 111 22.84 2.30 -1.68
N LEU A 112 21.79 2.25 -0.87
CA LEU A 112 20.95 3.42 -0.60
C LEU A 112 21.78 4.54 0.03
N VAL A 113 22.51 4.25 1.11
CA VAL A 113 23.32 5.24 1.84
C VAL A 113 24.41 5.84 0.96
N VAL A 114 25.07 5.03 0.13
CA VAL A 114 26.09 5.48 -0.83
C VAL A 114 25.54 6.50 -1.84
N MET A 115 24.24 6.43 -2.15
CA MET A 115 23.59 7.30 -3.13
C MET A 115 22.98 8.57 -2.53
N LEU A 116 23.01 8.73 -1.21
CA LEU A 116 22.49 9.93 -0.55
C LEU A 116 23.45 11.11 -0.74
N ALA A 117 22.89 12.30 -0.83
CA ALA A 117 23.66 13.51 -0.61
C ALA A 117 24.20 13.51 0.83
N MET A 118 25.44 13.93 1.00
CA MET A 118 26.09 14.03 2.32
C MET A 118 26.43 15.49 2.67
N ALA A 119 26.05 16.43 1.82
CA ALA A 119 26.23 17.86 2.01
C ALA A 119 24.90 18.56 1.74
N HIS A 120 24.43 19.34 2.71
CA HIS A 120 23.12 20.00 2.65
C HIS A 120 23.26 21.46 3.01
N ALA A 121 22.65 22.33 2.23
CA ALA A 121 22.40 23.71 2.64
C ALA A 121 21.24 23.69 3.65
N VAL A 122 21.50 24.14 4.86
CA VAL A 122 20.48 24.27 5.90
C VAL A 122 20.42 25.70 6.39
N MET A 123 19.24 26.14 6.81
CA MET A 123 19.04 27.42 7.45
C MET A 123 18.85 27.19 8.96
N PRO A 124 19.87 27.45 9.80
CA PRO A 124 19.71 27.33 11.24
C PRO A 124 18.61 28.26 11.76
N GLU A 125 17.90 27.84 12.80
CA GLU A 125 16.85 28.66 13.40
C GLU A 125 17.44 29.99 13.91
N GLY A 126 16.89 31.11 13.42
CA GLY A 126 17.36 32.46 13.74
C GLY A 126 18.58 32.94 12.92
N ALA A 127 19.10 32.14 11.99
CA ALA A 127 20.12 32.59 11.05
C ALA A 127 19.53 33.48 9.94
N GLN A 128 20.38 34.26 9.26
CA GLN A 128 20.01 35.06 8.08
C GLN A 128 20.65 34.53 6.78
N ALA A 129 21.48 33.49 6.86
CA ALA A 129 22.15 32.89 5.72
C ALA A 129 22.19 31.36 5.89
N GLU A 130 22.08 30.66 4.76
CA GLU A 130 22.26 29.21 4.71
C GLU A 130 23.71 28.84 5.03
N VAL A 131 23.86 27.69 5.69
CA VAL A 131 25.15 27.07 5.99
C VAL A 131 25.14 25.68 5.39
N THR A 132 26.21 25.32 4.68
CA THR A 132 26.40 23.94 4.23
C THR A 132 26.95 23.10 5.37
N ILE A 133 26.21 22.06 5.74
CA ILE A 133 26.68 21.02 6.66
C ILE A 133 27.02 19.76 5.86
N SER A 134 28.14 19.11 6.21
CA SER A 134 28.63 17.92 5.52
C SER A 134 28.80 16.75 6.50
N GLY A 135 28.68 15.52 6.00
CA GLY A 135 28.84 14.31 6.80
C GLY A 135 27.60 13.97 7.65
N VAL A 136 26.44 14.51 7.29
CA VAL A 136 25.16 14.23 7.96
C VAL A 136 24.20 13.56 6.98
N MET A 137 23.27 12.80 7.54
CA MET A 137 22.11 12.25 6.84
C MET A 137 20.88 12.88 7.47
N LEU A 138 20.03 13.53 6.68
CA LEU A 138 18.82 14.15 7.17
C LEU A 138 17.64 13.18 7.03
N PHE A 139 16.62 13.36 7.86
CA PHE A 139 15.37 12.59 7.72
C PHE A 139 14.67 12.83 6.39
N ASP A 140 14.91 13.98 5.74
CA ASP A 140 14.43 14.22 4.38
C ASP A 140 15.03 13.22 3.38
N ASP A 141 16.29 12.80 3.56
CA ASP A 141 16.99 11.92 2.63
C ASP A 141 16.55 10.45 2.76
N VAL A 142 16.18 10.04 3.99
CA VAL A 142 15.91 8.64 4.33
C VAL A 142 14.48 8.35 4.77
N GLY A 143 13.66 9.38 4.92
CA GLY A 143 12.24 9.32 5.21
C GLY A 143 11.42 9.16 3.95
N THR A 144 10.34 9.94 3.85
CA THR A 144 9.34 9.79 2.78
C THR A 144 9.90 10.08 1.39
N LYS A 145 10.71 11.14 1.21
CA LYS A 145 11.33 11.46 -0.10
C LYS A 145 12.32 10.36 -0.52
N GLY A 146 13.05 9.81 0.45
CA GLY A 146 13.98 8.69 0.26
C GLY A 146 13.32 7.34 -0.03
N MET A 147 11.99 7.18 0.13
CA MET A 147 11.32 5.88 -0.02
C MET A 147 11.48 5.31 -1.44
N PHE A 148 11.31 6.12 -2.48
CA PHE A 148 11.45 5.64 -3.86
C PHE A 148 12.91 5.30 -4.20
N SER A 149 13.88 6.06 -3.69
CA SER A 149 15.28 5.68 -3.76
C SER A 149 15.54 4.35 -3.07
N GLY A 150 14.94 4.13 -1.90
CA GLY A 150 14.97 2.85 -1.21
C GLY A 150 14.36 1.71 -2.03
N ILE A 151 13.26 1.95 -2.75
CA ILE A 151 12.65 0.98 -3.66
C ILE A 151 13.60 0.61 -4.81
N ILE A 152 14.15 1.61 -5.50
CA ILE A 152 15.04 1.39 -6.65
C ILE A 152 16.34 0.72 -6.20
N CYS A 153 16.98 1.21 -5.14
CA CYS A 153 18.17 0.56 -4.57
C CYS A 153 17.85 -0.88 -4.12
N GLY A 154 16.72 -1.08 -3.43
CA GLY A 154 16.25 -2.40 -3.00
C GLY A 154 16.06 -3.39 -4.15
N LEU A 155 15.51 -2.95 -5.28
CA LEU A 155 15.33 -3.79 -6.47
C LEU A 155 16.62 -3.99 -7.26
N VAL A 156 17.27 -2.89 -7.66
CA VAL A 156 18.40 -2.91 -8.60
C VAL A 156 19.65 -3.47 -7.93
N ALA A 157 20.00 -3.03 -6.72
CA ALA A 157 21.19 -3.54 -6.04
C ALA A 157 21.05 -5.03 -5.74
N THR A 158 19.87 -5.48 -5.31
CA THR A 158 19.58 -6.89 -5.07
C THR A 158 19.64 -7.72 -6.35
N GLU A 159 19.09 -7.21 -7.46
CA GLU A 159 19.12 -7.93 -8.73
C GLU A 159 20.56 -8.11 -9.25
N LEU A 160 21.37 -7.06 -9.17
CA LEU A 160 22.79 -7.13 -9.51
C LEU A 160 23.54 -8.09 -8.57
N PHE A 161 23.27 -8.00 -7.27
CA PHE A 161 23.90 -8.84 -6.26
C PHE A 161 23.58 -10.34 -6.47
N ILE A 162 22.32 -10.68 -6.74
CA ILE A 162 21.89 -12.06 -7.03
C ILE A 162 22.66 -12.59 -8.24
N ARG A 163 22.67 -11.85 -9.35
CA ARG A 163 23.32 -12.28 -10.60
C ARG A 163 24.83 -12.48 -10.41
N LEU A 164 25.50 -11.57 -9.72
CA LEU A 164 26.92 -11.69 -9.45
C LEU A 164 27.23 -12.81 -8.45
N SER A 165 26.36 -13.03 -7.45
CA SER A 165 26.51 -14.12 -6.47
C SER A 165 26.30 -15.51 -7.05
N GLU A 166 25.61 -15.63 -8.18
CA GLU A 166 25.44 -16.89 -8.89
C GLU A 166 26.65 -17.25 -9.75
N ASN A 167 27.49 -16.27 -10.09
CA ASN A 167 28.72 -16.50 -10.85
C ASN A 167 29.77 -17.24 -10.01
N LYS A 168 30.09 -18.47 -10.41
CA LYS A 168 31.07 -19.33 -9.73
C LYS A 168 32.47 -18.73 -9.66
N HIS A 169 32.86 -17.89 -10.64
CA HIS A 169 34.17 -17.25 -10.68
C HIS A 169 34.32 -16.10 -9.67
N LEU A 170 33.20 -15.57 -9.15
CA LEU A 170 33.21 -14.53 -8.13
C LEU A 170 33.09 -15.11 -6.71
N LYS A 171 33.03 -16.44 -6.57
CA LYS A 171 32.94 -17.11 -5.27
C LYS A 171 34.33 -17.41 -4.73
N ILE A 172 34.60 -16.93 -3.52
CA ILE A 172 35.78 -17.32 -2.76
C ILE A 172 35.48 -18.65 -2.06
N ASN A 173 36.23 -19.71 -2.38
CA ASN A 173 36.15 -21.00 -1.69
C ASN A 173 37.24 -21.07 -0.61
N LEU A 174 36.83 -21.19 0.65
CA LEU A 174 37.74 -21.27 1.79
C LEU A 174 38.08 -22.72 2.21
N GLY A 175 37.55 -23.71 1.50
CA GLY A 175 37.72 -25.14 1.80
C GLY A 175 36.70 -25.68 2.82
N ASP A 176 36.61 -27.01 2.90
CA ASP A 176 35.55 -27.73 3.64
C ASP A 176 35.70 -27.66 5.17
N GLN A 177 36.87 -27.26 5.67
CA GLN A 177 37.16 -27.14 7.10
C GLN A 177 36.65 -25.82 7.71
N VAL A 178 36.14 -24.90 6.87
CA VAL A 178 35.68 -23.58 7.32
C VAL A 178 34.18 -23.62 7.64
N PRO A 179 33.75 -23.08 8.80
CA PRO A 179 32.35 -23.05 9.19
C PRO A 179 31.44 -22.49 8.08
N PRO A 180 30.25 -23.08 7.85
CA PRO A 180 29.36 -22.69 6.74
C PRO A 180 29.00 -21.20 6.71
N ALA A 181 28.85 -20.56 7.88
CA ALA A 181 28.53 -19.14 7.97
C ALA A 181 29.66 -18.24 7.43
N VAL A 182 30.92 -18.60 7.68
CA VAL A 182 32.10 -17.87 7.19
C VAL A 182 32.24 -18.08 5.68
N SER A 183 32.16 -19.33 5.22
CA SER A 183 32.19 -19.67 3.80
C SER A 183 31.11 -18.91 3.01
N LYS A 184 29.88 -18.86 3.53
CA LYS A 184 28.78 -18.10 2.91
C LYS A 184 29.10 -16.60 2.82
N SER A 185 29.62 -15.99 3.87
CA SER A 185 29.96 -14.57 3.90
C SER A 185 31.01 -14.21 2.84
N PHE A 186 32.10 -14.98 2.78
CA PHE A 186 33.17 -14.76 1.80
C PHE A 186 32.76 -15.09 0.36
N SER A 187 31.88 -16.08 0.16
CA SER A 187 31.36 -16.40 -1.17
C SER A 187 30.56 -15.27 -1.81
N THR A 188 30.04 -14.34 -1.01
CA THR A 188 29.28 -13.16 -1.47
C THR A 188 30.08 -11.85 -1.40
N LEU A 189 31.33 -11.88 -0.95
CA LEU A 189 32.15 -10.69 -0.72
C LEU A 189 32.43 -9.93 -2.03
N ILE A 190 32.95 -10.62 -3.05
CA ILE A 190 33.26 -9.99 -4.34
C ILE A 190 31.99 -9.45 -5.01
N PRO A 191 30.87 -10.20 -5.11
CA PRO A 191 29.59 -9.65 -5.56
C PRO A 191 29.18 -8.37 -4.82
N ALA A 192 29.27 -8.34 -3.49
CA ALA A 192 28.90 -7.16 -2.70
C ALA A 192 29.81 -5.96 -3.02
N ILE A 193 31.13 -6.17 -3.07
CA ILE A 193 32.10 -5.12 -3.42
C ILE A 193 31.78 -4.53 -4.79
N LEU A 194 31.51 -5.36 -5.79
CA LEU A 194 31.21 -4.91 -7.15
C LEU A 194 29.92 -4.09 -7.22
N VAL A 195 28.85 -4.54 -6.53
CA VAL A 195 27.57 -3.80 -6.53
C VAL A 195 27.73 -2.46 -5.80
N ILE A 196 28.33 -2.44 -4.61
CA ILE A 196 28.52 -1.20 -3.85
C ILE A 196 29.41 -0.23 -4.62
N SER A 197 30.50 -0.72 -5.22
CA SER A 197 31.40 0.11 -6.05
C SER A 197 30.68 0.66 -7.28
N PHE A 198 29.81 -0.12 -7.91
CA PHE A 198 28.99 0.35 -9.03
C PHE A 198 28.09 1.51 -8.60
N PHE A 199 27.36 1.37 -7.48
CA PHE A 199 26.55 2.47 -6.95
C PHE A 199 27.39 3.69 -6.57
N ALA A 200 28.58 3.51 -5.99
CA ALA A 200 29.49 4.62 -5.69
C ALA A 200 29.95 5.37 -6.95
N VAL A 201 30.22 4.65 -8.05
CA VAL A 201 30.53 5.27 -9.35
C VAL A 201 29.32 6.05 -9.86
N VAL A 202 28.10 5.50 -9.78
CA VAL A 202 26.88 6.22 -10.17
C VAL A 202 26.72 7.48 -9.33
N ALA A 203 26.84 7.40 -8.00
CA ALA A 203 26.78 8.57 -7.11
C ALA A 203 27.81 9.65 -7.49
N THR A 204 29.04 9.25 -7.81
CA THR A 204 30.11 10.17 -8.24
C THR A 204 29.74 10.88 -9.55
N VAL A 205 29.15 10.15 -10.51
CA VAL A 205 28.69 10.75 -11.77
C VAL A 205 27.55 11.72 -11.52
N LEU A 206 26.57 11.37 -10.67
CA LEU A 206 25.45 12.27 -10.35
C LEU A 206 25.93 13.55 -9.66
N ALA A 207 26.83 13.43 -8.70
CA ALA A 207 27.42 14.58 -8.02
C ALA A 207 28.16 15.53 -8.99
N ALA A 208 28.75 15.02 -10.08
CA ALA A 208 29.38 15.84 -11.11
C ALA A 208 28.38 16.69 -11.93
N PHE A 209 27.08 16.43 -11.80
CA PHE A 209 25.99 17.21 -12.40
C PHE A 209 25.16 17.96 -11.35
N ASP A 210 25.68 18.13 -10.12
CA ASP A 210 24.99 18.80 -9.01
C ASP A 210 23.59 18.21 -8.71
N THR A 211 23.45 16.89 -8.86
CA THR A 211 22.22 16.14 -8.57
C THR A 211 22.52 14.88 -7.77
N ASP A 212 21.49 14.32 -7.14
CA ASP A 212 21.55 13.03 -6.47
C ASP A 212 20.47 12.06 -6.97
N LEU A 213 20.51 10.82 -6.46
CA LEU A 213 19.57 9.78 -6.85
C LEU A 213 18.13 10.09 -6.45
N ILE A 214 17.92 10.68 -5.27
CA ILE A 214 16.59 11.06 -4.78
C ILE A 214 15.98 12.07 -5.74
N GLN A 215 16.73 13.09 -6.14
CA GLN A 215 16.23 14.11 -7.06
C GLN A 215 15.87 13.53 -8.44
N ILE A 216 16.73 12.68 -9.02
CA ILE A 216 16.46 12.06 -10.33
C ILE A 216 15.29 11.09 -10.24
N ILE A 217 15.26 10.23 -9.22
CA ILE A 217 14.16 9.26 -9.07
C ILE A 217 12.85 10.00 -8.81
N SER A 218 12.85 11.02 -7.94
CA SER A 218 11.67 11.83 -7.63
C SER A 218 11.06 12.39 -8.91
N THR A 219 11.88 13.06 -9.72
CA THR A 219 11.42 13.81 -10.90
C THR A 219 11.12 12.93 -12.12
N VAL A 220 11.96 11.93 -12.40
CA VAL A 220 11.88 11.15 -13.64
C VAL A 220 11.00 9.91 -13.49
N ILE A 221 10.92 9.32 -12.30
CA ILE A 221 10.26 8.02 -12.08
C ILE A 221 9.06 8.15 -11.16
N GLN A 222 9.27 8.65 -9.95
CA GLN A 222 8.26 8.69 -8.89
C GLN A 222 7.09 9.60 -9.26
N GLU A 223 7.34 10.86 -9.60
CA GLU A 223 6.29 11.83 -9.90
C GLU A 223 5.41 11.38 -11.07
N PRO A 224 5.95 10.97 -12.24
CA PRO A 224 5.11 10.48 -13.34
C PRO A 224 4.27 9.26 -12.96
N LEU A 225 4.84 8.28 -12.25
CA LEU A 225 4.11 7.09 -11.81
C LEU A 225 3.02 7.43 -10.80
N ARG A 226 3.31 8.33 -9.85
CA ARG A 226 2.33 8.80 -8.86
C ARG A 226 1.21 9.58 -9.54
N LEU A 227 1.54 10.52 -10.43
CA LEU A 227 0.56 11.32 -11.17
C LEU A 227 -0.37 10.42 -11.99
N LEU A 228 0.15 9.36 -12.60
CA LEU A 228 -0.68 8.42 -13.36
C LEU A 228 -1.55 7.57 -12.44
N ASN A 229 -0.93 6.77 -11.56
CA ASN A 229 -1.62 5.72 -10.81
C ASN A 229 -2.48 6.28 -9.67
N THR A 230 -2.08 7.40 -9.07
CA THR A 230 -2.82 8.07 -7.99
C THR A 230 -3.58 9.30 -8.48
N SER A 231 -3.77 9.44 -9.81
CA SER A 231 -4.88 10.24 -10.34
C SER A 231 -6.21 9.53 -10.08
N ILE A 232 -7.31 10.29 -10.05
CA ILE A 232 -8.65 9.69 -9.93
C ILE A 232 -8.92 8.67 -11.04
N PHE A 233 -8.47 8.93 -12.27
CA PHE A 233 -8.67 8.01 -13.39
C PHE A 233 -7.83 6.74 -13.26
N GLY A 234 -6.54 6.87 -12.96
CA GLY A 234 -5.64 5.74 -12.76
C GLY A 234 -6.08 4.86 -11.59
N PHE A 235 -6.45 5.49 -10.46
CA PHE A 235 -6.98 4.80 -9.29
C PHE A 235 -8.23 3.99 -9.64
N LEU A 236 -9.21 4.62 -10.30
CA LEU A 236 -10.47 3.94 -10.64
C LEU A 236 -10.23 2.77 -11.60
N ILE A 237 -9.36 2.91 -12.60
CA ILE A 237 -9.04 1.80 -13.52
C ILE A 237 -8.39 0.64 -12.79
N ILE A 238 -7.34 0.91 -12.01
CA ILE A 238 -6.58 -0.15 -11.34
C ILE A 238 -7.47 -0.85 -10.31
N TYR A 239 -8.15 -0.06 -9.46
CA TYR A 239 -8.98 -0.58 -8.38
C TYR A 239 -10.19 -1.36 -8.90
N SER A 240 -10.88 -0.84 -9.91
CA SER A 240 -12.01 -1.54 -10.54
C SER A 240 -11.57 -2.82 -11.26
N THR A 241 -10.39 -2.82 -11.88
CA THR A 241 -9.81 -4.03 -12.48
C THR A 241 -9.53 -5.10 -11.44
N GLY A 242 -8.93 -4.74 -10.29
CA GLY A 242 -8.73 -5.66 -9.17
C GLY A 242 -10.05 -6.28 -8.68
N ASN A 243 -11.08 -5.46 -8.49
CA ASN A 243 -12.41 -5.93 -8.06
C ASN A 243 -13.06 -6.83 -9.10
N PHE A 244 -12.99 -6.46 -10.37
CA PHE A 244 -13.52 -7.26 -11.47
C PHE A 244 -12.85 -8.63 -11.53
N LEU A 245 -11.52 -8.68 -11.44
CA LEU A 245 -10.78 -9.94 -11.44
C LEU A 245 -11.10 -10.84 -10.24
N PHE A 246 -11.48 -10.26 -9.09
CA PHE A 246 -11.93 -11.06 -7.95
C PHE A 246 -13.28 -11.74 -8.24
N THR A 247 -14.14 -11.13 -9.06
CA THR A 247 -15.34 -11.82 -9.55
C THR A 247 -15.03 -13.00 -10.48
N LEU A 248 -13.78 -13.11 -10.96
CA LEU A 248 -13.26 -14.22 -11.76
C LEU A 248 -12.34 -15.16 -10.94
N GLY A 249 -12.25 -14.96 -9.62
CA GLY A 249 -11.47 -15.80 -8.71
C GLY A 249 -10.02 -15.36 -8.46
N ILE A 250 -9.57 -14.24 -9.03
CA ILE A 250 -8.24 -13.66 -8.72
C ILE A 250 -8.41 -12.59 -7.65
N HIS A 251 -7.91 -12.85 -6.45
CA HIS A 251 -8.04 -11.92 -5.32
C HIS A 251 -7.53 -10.50 -5.68
N GLN A 252 -8.32 -9.46 -5.40
CA GLN A 252 -8.05 -8.09 -5.84
C GLN A 252 -6.68 -7.55 -5.43
N THR A 253 -6.19 -7.95 -4.24
CA THR A 253 -4.91 -7.49 -3.69
C THR A 253 -3.71 -7.91 -4.53
N VAL A 254 -3.90 -8.88 -5.43
CA VAL A 254 -2.87 -9.27 -6.40
C VAL A 254 -2.55 -8.13 -7.36
N ILE A 255 -3.58 -7.39 -7.80
CA ILE A 255 -3.42 -6.23 -8.69
C ILE A 255 -3.21 -4.95 -7.89
N ASN A 256 -4.09 -4.66 -6.92
CA ASN A 256 -4.03 -3.42 -6.16
C ASN A 256 -2.74 -3.35 -5.32
N GLY A 257 -2.38 -4.45 -4.66
CA GLY A 257 -1.19 -4.55 -3.84
C GLY A 257 0.13 -4.38 -4.59
N THR A 258 0.13 -4.59 -5.91
CA THR A 258 1.33 -4.47 -6.73
C THR A 258 1.43 -3.14 -7.46
N LEU A 259 0.30 -2.59 -7.92
CA LEU A 259 0.27 -1.40 -8.79
C LEU A 259 -0.13 -0.11 -8.08
N LEU A 260 -0.84 -0.20 -6.95
CA LEU A 260 -1.49 0.94 -6.33
C LEU A 260 -1.09 1.13 -4.86
N ASP A 261 -1.16 0.09 -4.04
CA ASP A 261 -0.93 0.18 -2.59
C ASP A 261 0.44 0.79 -2.22
N PRO A 262 1.56 0.44 -2.88
CA PRO A 262 2.86 1.08 -2.61
C PRO A 262 2.82 2.61 -2.77
N LEU A 263 2.14 3.10 -3.80
CA LEU A 263 2.06 4.53 -4.12
C LEU A 263 1.12 5.25 -3.16
N LEU A 264 -0.01 4.63 -2.82
CA LEU A 264 -0.94 5.15 -1.82
C LEU A 264 -0.32 5.22 -0.43
N LEU A 265 0.59 4.31 -0.11
CA LEU A 265 1.29 4.27 1.16
C LEU A 265 2.37 5.35 1.26
N VAL A 266 3.06 5.65 0.15
CA VAL A 266 3.91 6.85 0.07
C VAL A 266 3.07 8.12 0.24
N ASN A 267 1.95 8.26 -0.48
CA ASN A 267 1.03 9.39 -0.32
C ASN A 267 0.53 9.53 1.13
N MET A 268 0.26 8.41 1.79
CA MET A 268 -0.17 8.39 3.19
C MET A 268 0.95 8.86 4.12
N ASN A 269 2.18 8.43 3.87
CA ASN A 269 3.35 8.86 4.64
C ASN A 269 3.59 10.37 4.48
N GLU A 270 3.51 10.90 3.25
CA GLU A 270 3.61 12.36 2.99
C GLU A 270 2.54 13.14 3.76
N ASN A 271 1.30 12.64 3.83
CA ASN A 271 0.23 13.28 4.59
C ASN A 271 0.47 13.25 6.11
N MET A 272 0.92 12.11 6.65
CA MET A 272 1.26 11.99 8.07
C MET A 272 2.42 12.93 8.43
N GLN A 273 3.44 12.99 7.60
CA GLN A 273 4.60 13.86 7.78
C GLN A 273 4.19 15.34 7.75
N ALA A 274 3.43 15.77 6.74
CA ALA A 274 2.94 17.15 6.64
C ALA A 274 2.17 17.57 7.90
N VAL A 275 1.24 16.72 8.37
CA VAL A 275 0.48 17.01 9.60
C VAL A 275 1.38 17.04 10.84
N GLN A 276 2.38 16.16 10.92
CA GLN A 276 3.33 16.16 12.03
C GLN A 276 4.17 17.44 12.10
N GLU A 277 4.43 18.05 10.94
CA GLU A 277 5.12 19.33 10.79
C GLU A 277 4.18 20.55 10.91
N GLY A 278 2.89 20.33 11.19
CA GLY A 278 1.88 21.38 11.31
C GLY A 278 1.34 21.92 9.97
N ALA A 279 1.65 21.24 8.86
CA ALA A 279 1.17 21.58 7.52
C ALA A 279 -0.10 20.79 7.13
N ALA A 280 -0.77 21.25 6.07
CA ALA A 280 -1.94 20.57 5.51
C ALA A 280 -1.52 19.30 4.73
N PRO A 281 -2.27 18.19 4.85
CA PRO A 281 -1.96 16.96 4.12
C PRO A 281 -2.20 17.13 2.61
N PRO A 282 -1.21 16.84 1.74
CA PRO A 282 -1.30 17.19 0.31
C PRO A 282 -2.09 16.20 -0.57
N ASN A 283 -2.14 14.91 -0.20
CA ASN A 283 -2.63 13.86 -1.10
C ASN A 283 -4.04 13.38 -0.74
N ILE A 284 -5.02 13.58 -1.64
CA ILE A 284 -6.39 13.07 -1.46
C ILE A 284 -6.42 11.53 -1.48
N LEU A 285 -5.82 10.93 -2.52
CA LEU A 285 -5.77 9.48 -2.69
C LEU A 285 -4.55 8.91 -1.95
N ASN A 286 -4.80 8.26 -0.83
CA ASN A 286 -3.81 7.62 0.01
C ASN A 286 -4.37 6.32 0.62
N SER A 287 -3.59 5.58 1.40
CA SER A 287 -4.03 4.29 1.97
C SER A 287 -5.24 4.42 2.91
N ALA A 288 -5.34 5.50 3.69
CA ALA A 288 -6.48 5.74 4.56
C ALA A 288 -7.75 6.03 3.74
N PHE A 289 -7.64 6.74 2.61
CA PHE A 289 -8.75 6.98 1.69
C PHE A 289 -9.40 5.66 1.24
N VAL A 290 -8.59 4.66 0.86
CA VAL A 290 -9.12 3.34 0.47
C VAL A 290 -9.88 2.70 1.63
N THR A 291 -9.29 2.71 2.82
CA THR A 291 -9.87 2.10 4.03
C THR A 291 -11.16 2.79 4.46
N VAL A 292 -11.27 4.10 4.27
CA VAL A 292 -12.41 4.90 4.76
C VAL A 292 -13.52 5.04 3.72
N PHE A 293 -13.19 5.05 2.42
CA PHE A 293 -14.16 5.35 1.37
C PHE A 293 -14.25 4.33 0.24
N ALA A 294 -13.23 3.51 -0.05
CA ALA A 294 -13.28 2.62 -1.22
C ALA A 294 -13.54 1.14 -0.88
N GLN A 295 -13.16 0.70 0.33
CA GLN A 295 -13.09 -0.72 0.70
C GLN A 295 -13.87 -1.07 1.98
N LEU A 296 -15.02 -0.44 2.19
CA LEU A 296 -15.81 -0.68 3.41
C LEU A 296 -16.51 -2.04 3.40
N GLY A 297 -16.32 -2.79 4.48
CA GLY A 297 -16.74 -4.17 4.58
C GLY A 297 -15.93 -5.14 3.74
N GLY A 298 -14.80 -4.72 3.16
CA GLY A 298 -13.93 -5.53 2.31
C GLY A 298 -14.03 -5.19 0.83
N THR A 299 -13.61 -6.13 -0.04
CA THR A 299 -13.65 -5.91 -1.49
C THR A 299 -15.07 -5.75 -1.99
N GLY A 300 -15.30 -4.78 -2.89
CA GLY A 300 -16.60 -4.58 -3.52
C GLY A 300 -17.57 -3.77 -2.67
N PHE A 301 -17.13 -3.25 -1.53
CA PHE A 301 -17.98 -2.47 -0.61
C PHE A 301 -19.08 -3.33 0.06
N THR A 302 -18.73 -4.56 0.45
CA THR A 302 -19.69 -5.59 0.86
C THR A 302 -20.42 -5.30 2.17
N ILE A 303 -20.03 -4.31 2.97
CA ILE A 303 -20.86 -3.89 4.12
C ILE A 303 -22.24 -3.42 3.63
N SER A 304 -22.28 -2.76 2.46
CA SER A 304 -23.53 -2.30 1.87
C SER A 304 -24.36 -3.46 1.32
N LEU A 305 -23.72 -4.52 0.82
CA LEU A 305 -24.41 -5.76 0.45
C LEU A 305 -25.04 -6.43 1.68
N ILE A 306 -24.28 -6.56 2.77
CA ILE A 306 -24.78 -7.08 4.06
C ILE A 306 -26.02 -6.29 4.48
N ILE A 307 -25.92 -4.97 4.54
CA ILE A 307 -27.04 -4.08 4.93
C ILE A 307 -28.22 -4.25 3.96
N ALA A 308 -27.98 -4.31 2.64
CA ALA A 308 -29.03 -4.50 1.65
C ALA A 308 -29.80 -5.82 1.83
N VAL A 309 -29.12 -6.92 2.16
CA VAL A 309 -29.77 -8.20 2.48
C VAL A 309 -30.62 -8.09 3.74
N LEU A 310 -30.05 -7.50 4.82
CA LEU A 310 -30.74 -7.33 6.10
C LEU A 310 -32.02 -6.51 5.97
N LEU A 311 -32.01 -5.46 5.15
CA LEU A 311 -33.15 -4.56 4.97
C LEU A 311 -34.18 -5.08 3.96
N PHE A 312 -33.74 -5.56 2.80
CA PHE A 312 -34.61 -5.73 1.64
C PHE A 312 -34.87 -7.19 1.22
N VAL A 313 -34.04 -8.13 1.67
CA VAL A 313 -34.12 -9.56 1.29
C VAL A 313 -34.23 -10.46 2.52
N ARG A 314 -34.72 -9.89 3.62
CA ARG A 314 -34.90 -10.56 4.92
C ARG A 314 -35.70 -11.88 4.90
N ASN A 315 -36.53 -12.10 3.89
CA ASN A 315 -37.41 -13.26 3.77
C ASN A 315 -36.79 -14.44 2.98
N TYR A 316 -35.60 -14.27 2.38
CA TYR A 316 -34.93 -15.35 1.65
C TYR A 316 -33.82 -15.96 2.50
N GLN A 317 -34.14 -17.11 3.10
CA GLN A 317 -33.28 -17.77 4.10
C GLN A 317 -31.84 -18.03 3.61
N PRO A 318 -31.59 -18.51 2.39
CA PRO A 318 -30.22 -18.78 1.94
C PRO A 318 -29.30 -17.55 1.98
N PHE A 319 -29.79 -16.37 1.59
CA PHE A 319 -28.99 -15.15 1.68
C PHE A 319 -28.83 -14.67 3.13
N ARG A 320 -29.84 -14.89 3.98
CA ARG A 320 -29.80 -14.52 5.40
C ARG A 320 -28.78 -15.35 6.17
N ASP A 321 -28.70 -16.65 5.90
CA ASP A 321 -27.75 -17.55 6.57
C ASP A 321 -26.31 -17.14 6.27
N VAL A 322 -26.00 -16.86 5.00
CA VAL A 322 -24.67 -16.35 4.59
C VAL A 322 -24.36 -15.03 5.28
N VAL A 323 -25.31 -14.09 5.30
CA VAL A 323 -25.08 -12.78 5.91
C VAL A 323 -24.89 -12.88 7.42
N ASN A 324 -25.60 -13.77 8.11
CA ASN A 324 -25.40 -13.99 9.54
C ASN A 324 -23.98 -14.49 9.85
N LEU A 325 -23.44 -15.37 9.01
CA LEU A 325 -22.04 -15.83 9.12
C LEU A 325 -21.03 -14.74 8.74
N SER A 326 -21.42 -13.82 7.85
CA SER A 326 -20.53 -12.79 7.30
C SER A 326 -20.55 -11.47 8.09
N LEU A 327 -21.52 -11.26 8.98
CA LEU A 327 -21.71 -9.97 9.65
C LEU A 327 -20.53 -9.58 10.53
N ALA A 328 -20.13 -10.49 11.43
CA ALA A 328 -19.00 -10.26 12.34
C ALA A 328 -17.68 -9.99 11.58
N PRO A 329 -17.22 -10.86 10.65
CA PRO A 329 -16.02 -10.56 9.87
C PRO A 329 -16.18 -9.30 9.00
N GLY A 330 -17.38 -9.06 8.44
CA GLY A 330 -17.67 -7.91 7.60
C GLY A 330 -17.55 -6.56 8.32
N ILE A 331 -17.85 -6.50 9.62
CA ILE A 331 -17.60 -5.29 10.43
C ILE A 331 -16.10 -4.96 10.50
N PHE A 332 -15.24 -5.97 10.47
CA PHE A 332 -13.79 -5.81 10.44
C PHE A 332 -13.23 -5.87 9.00
N ASN A 333 -14.08 -5.59 8.02
CA ASN A 333 -13.75 -5.54 6.59
C ASN A 333 -13.25 -6.87 5.99
N ILE A 334 -13.46 -7.99 6.68
CA ILE A 334 -13.14 -9.35 6.21
C ILE A 334 -14.38 -9.92 5.53
N ASN A 335 -14.27 -10.33 4.27
CA ASN A 335 -15.46 -10.53 3.43
C ASN A 335 -15.42 -11.76 2.52
N GLU A 336 -14.46 -12.65 2.71
CA GLU A 336 -14.43 -13.96 2.08
C GLU A 336 -15.71 -14.76 2.36
N PRO A 337 -16.27 -14.78 3.59
CA PRO A 337 -17.53 -15.49 3.86
C PRO A 337 -18.69 -15.01 2.98
N ILE A 338 -18.76 -13.71 2.65
CA ILE A 338 -19.83 -13.18 1.80
C ILE A 338 -19.52 -13.34 0.32
N ILE A 339 -18.26 -13.20 -0.12
CA ILE A 339 -17.86 -13.37 -1.52
C ILE A 339 -18.09 -14.80 -2.01
N PHE A 340 -17.80 -15.78 -1.15
CA PHE A 340 -17.93 -17.20 -1.48
C PHE A 340 -19.29 -17.78 -1.07
N GLY A 341 -19.87 -17.32 0.04
CA GLY A 341 -21.15 -17.83 0.54
C GLY A 341 -22.36 -17.32 -0.25
N LEU A 342 -22.37 -16.03 -0.59
CA LEU A 342 -23.22 -15.51 -1.66
C LEU A 342 -22.30 -15.62 -2.86
N PRO A 343 -22.49 -16.55 -3.81
CA PRO A 343 -21.52 -16.76 -4.87
C PRO A 343 -21.46 -15.49 -5.71
N ILE A 344 -20.59 -14.54 -5.38
CA ILE A 344 -20.38 -13.30 -6.13
C ILE A 344 -19.46 -13.62 -7.30
N VAL A 345 -18.50 -14.52 -7.06
CA VAL A 345 -17.63 -15.08 -8.08
C VAL A 345 -18.51 -15.79 -9.13
N PHE A 346 -18.32 -15.42 -10.40
CA PHE A 346 -19.09 -15.92 -11.55
C PHE A 346 -20.62 -15.65 -11.53
N ASN A 347 -21.11 -14.79 -10.64
CA ASN A 347 -22.53 -14.41 -10.60
C ASN A 347 -22.76 -13.08 -11.29
N LEU A 348 -23.18 -13.17 -12.56
CA LEU A 348 -23.35 -12.03 -13.46
C LEU A 348 -24.10 -10.83 -12.84
N PRO A 349 -25.28 -11.01 -12.20
CA PRO A 349 -25.95 -9.91 -11.49
C PRO A 349 -25.09 -9.21 -10.44
N MET A 350 -24.29 -9.97 -9.68
CA MET A 350 -23.50 -9.45 -8.56
C MET A 350 -22.18 -8.80 -8.99
N ILE A 351 -21.65 -9.12 -10.17
CA ILE A 351 -20.42 -8.49 -10.71
C ILE A 351 -20.58 -6.97 -10.81
N ILE A 352 -21.73 -6.51 -11.32
CA ILE A 352 -21.98 -5.09 -11.59
C ILE A 352 -21.89 -4.25 -10.30
N PRO A 353 -22.68 -4.50 -9.24
CA PRO A 353 -22.61 -3.70 -8.01
C PRO A 353 -21.30 -3.90 -7.26
N PHE A 354 -20.65 -5.07 -7.38
CA PHE A 354 -19.36 -5.34 -6.74
C PHE A 354 -18.22 -4.50 -7.33
N VAL A 355 -18.25 -4.22 -8.63
CA VAL A 355 -17.28 -3.32 -9.28
C VAL A 355 -17.70 -1.86 -9.18
N ALA A 356 -18.99 -1.56 -9.33
CA ALA A 356 -19.52 -0.19 -9.36
C ALA A 356 -19.54 0.49 -7.99
N SER A 357 -19.84 -0.23 -6.90
CA SER A 357 -19.98 0.39 -5.58
C SER A 357 -18.68 1.07 -5.12
N PRO A 358 -17.49 0.42 -5.19
CA PRO A 358 -16.22 1.08 -4.86
C PRO A 358 -15.90 2.29 -5.74
N ILE A 359 -16.30 2.27 -7.02
CA ILE A 359 -16.12 3.41 -7.94
C ILE A 359 -16.94 4.60 -7.46
N VAL A 360 -18.23 4.40 -7.20
CA VAL A 360 -19.12 5.47 -6.74
C VAL A 360 -18.69 5.99 -5.37
N ALA A 361 -18.32 5.09 -4.47
CA ALA A 361 -17.81 5.41 -3.15
C ALA A 361 -16.55 6.28 -3.21
N THR A 362 -15.60 5.90 -4.08
CA THR A 362 -14.38 6.66 -4.37
C THR A 362 -14.71 8.05 -4.92
N LEU A 363 -15.62 8.16 -5.90
CA LEU A 363 -15.98 9.44 -6.48
C LEU A 363 -16.57 10.41 -5.44
N ILE A 364 -17.48 9.93 -4.59
CA ILE A 364 -18.08 10.74 -3.53
C ILE A 364 -17.01 11.22 -2.55
N GLY A 365 -16.17 10.32 -2.03
CA GLY A 365 -15.11 10.67 -1.09
C GLY A 365 -14.06 11.62 -1.71
N TYR A 366 -13.69 11.37 -2.96
CA TYR A 366 -12.73 12.20 -3.70
C TYR A 366 -13.26 13.61 -3.89
N PHE A 367 -14.48 13.77 -4.41
CA PHE A 367 -15.05 15.09 -4.65
C PHE A 367 -15.38 15.83 -3.36
N ALA A 368 -15.81 15.15 -2.29
CA ALA A 368 -15.96 15.77 -0.98
C ALA A 368 -14.63 16.38 -0.48
N THR A 369 -13.51 15.70 -0.76
CA THR A 369 -12.18 16.22 -0.40
C THR A 369 -11.73 17.32 -1.37
N ALA A 370 -11.90 17.11 -2.68
CA ALA A 370 -11.41 18.02 -3.72
C ALA A 370 -12.08 19.40 -3.71
N VAL A 371 -13.34 19.48 -3.29
CA VAL A 371 -14.05 20.78 -3.11
C VAL A 371 -13.76 21.44 -1.75
N GLY A 372 -12.93 20.82 -0.91
CA GLY A 372 -12.57 21.33 0.41
C GLY A 372 -13.64 21.11 1.49
N PHE A 373 -14.64 20.24 1.27
CA PHE A 373 -15.64 19.95 2.30
C PHE A 373 -15.01 19.17 3.48
N ILE A 374 -14.10 18.24 3.17
CA ILE A 374 -13.26 17.55 4.15
C ILE A 374 -11.78 17.67 3.77
N GLU A 375 -10.88 17.58 4.74
CA GLU A 375 -9.43 17.53 4.50
C GLU A 375 -8.99 16.14 4.01
N PRO A 376 -7.87 16.04 3.28
CA PRO A 376 -7.24 14.76 3.00
C PRO A 376 -6.92 13.97 4.28
N LEU A 377 -7.18 12.66 4.25
CA LEU A 377 -6.97 11.80 5.41
C LEU A 377 -5.48 11.70 5.74
N SER A 378 -5.15 11.74 7.03
CA SER A 378 -3.77 11.94 7.50
C SER A 378 -3.39 11.07 8.70
N VAL A 379 -4.28 10.20 9.17
CA VAL A 379 -3.94 9.19 10.20
C VAL A 379 -4.11 7.80 9.62
N MET A 380 -3.03 7.00 9.65
CA MET A 380 -3.08 5.62 9.16
C MET A 380 -3.70 4.72 10.20
N VAL A 381 -4.81 4.08 9.84
CA VAL A 381 -5.52 3.11 10.68
C VAL A 381 -5.43 1.72 10.07
N PRO A 382 -5.49 0.64 10.87
CA PRO A 382 -5.59 -0.71 10.33
C PRO A 382 -6.78 -0.83 9.37
N TRP A 383 -6.63 -1.53 8.25
CA TRP A 383 -7.72 -1.74 7.30
C TRP A 383 -8.91 -2.53 7.90
N THR A 384 -8.68 -3.25 9.00
CA THR A 384 -9.72 -3.94 9.78
C THR A 384 -10.48 -3.03 10.74
N THR A 385 -10.16 -1.73 10.81
CA THR A 385 -10.87 -0.79 11.67
C THR A 385 -12.34 -0.70 11.24
N PRO A 386 -13.29 -0.89 12.18
CA PRO A 386 -14.70 -0.85 11.85
C PRO A 386 -15.14 0.44 11.14
N PRO A 387 -16.16 0.38 10.27
CA PRO A 387 -16.82 1.57 9.72
C PRO A 387 -17.19 2.56 10.82
N ILE A 388 -17.33 3.84 10.46
CA ILE A 388 -17.55 4.99 11.36
C ILE A 388 -16.32 5.30 12.21
N LEU A 389 -15.77 4.32 12.92
CA LEU A 389 -14.54 4.49 13.70
C LEU A 389 -13.35 4.78 12.78
N SER A 390 -13.24 4.07 11.65
CA SER A 390 -12.19 4.31 10.67
C SER A 390 -12.22 5.74 10.12
N ALA A 391 -13.42 6.26 9.80
CA ALA A 391 -13.60 7.64 9.35
C ALA A 391 -13.16 8.64 10.41
N LEU A 392 -13.63 8.47 11.65
CA LEU A 392 -13.33 9.38 12.76
C LEU A 392 -11.83 9.42 13.09
N LEU A 393 -11.18 8.26 13.15
CA LEU A 393 -9.76 8.17 13.50
C LEU A 393 -8.86 8.69 12.37
N ALA A 394 -9.13 8.27 11.13
CA ALA A 394 -8.34 8.66 9.96
C ALA A 394 -8.40 10.18 9.68
N SER A 395 -9.49 10.83 10.10
CA SER A 395 -9.77 12.25 9.91
C SER A 395 -9.43 13.13 11.12
N LYS A 396 -8.70 12.60 12.12
CA LYS A 396 -8.36 13.37 13.34
C LYS A 396 -9.59 13.86 14.13
N GLY A 397 -10.72 13.15 14.03
CA GLY A 397 -11.95 13.48 14.74
C GLY A 397 -12.96 14.32 13.93
N ASP A 398 -12.73 14.56 12.64
CA ASP A 398 -13.67 15.31 11.80
C ASP A 398 -14.95 14.50 11.50
N PHE A 399 -16.06 14.89 12.11
CA PHE A 399 -17.39 14.29 11.91
C PHE A 399 -17.94 14.47 10.49
N LYS A 400 -17.46 15.44 9.71
CA LYS A 400 -17.85 15.56 8.29
C LYS A 400 -17.42 14.34 7.49
N VAL A 401 -16.27 13.75 7.81
CA VAL A 401 -15.78 12.50 7.18
C VAL A 401 -16.70 11.33 7.52
N VAL A 402 -17.15 11.23 8.77
CA VAL A 402 -18.13 10.22 9.20
C VAL A 402 -19.43 10.37 8.42
N MET A 403 -19.93 11.60 8.28
CA MET A 403 -21.14 11.89 7.51
C MET A 403 -20.99 11.46 6.05
N VAL A 404 -19.86 11.80 5.39
CA VAL A 404 -19.58 11.37 4.01
C VAL A 404 -19.54 9.85 3.90
N GLN A 405 -18.91 9.16 4.84
CA GLN A 405 -18.85 7.69 4.85
C GLN A 405 -20.25 7.07 5.00
N VAL A 406 -21.11 7.63 5.85
CA VAL A 406 -22.52 7.16 5.99
C VAL A 406 -23.29 7.36 4.69
N ILE A 407 -23.15 8.53 4.04
CA ILE A 407 -23.79 8.81 2.74
C ILE A 407 -23.35 7.78 1.70
N ILE A 408 -22.05 7.50 1.63
CA ILE A 408 -21.48 6.48 0.75
C ILE A 408 -22.11 5.11 1.01
N ILE A 409 -22.20 4.68 2.27
CA ILE A 409 -22.83 3.39 2.63
C ILE A 409 -24.28 3.35 2.12
N VAL A 410 -25.07 4.40 2.34
CA VAL A 410 -26.47 4.46 1.87
C VAL A 410 -26.55 4.37 0.34
N VAL A 411 -25.69 5.09 -0.37
CA VAL A 411 -25.64 5.05 -1.84
C VAL A 411 -25.26 3.65 -2.33
N CYS A 412 -24.26 3.02 -1.74
CA CYS A 412 -23.84 1.68 -2.11
C CYS A 412 -24.91 0.62 -1.77
N VAL A 413 -25.67 0.78 -0.69
CA VAL A 413 -26.84 -0.07 -0.39
C VAL A 413 -27.88 0.06 -1.52
N ALA A 414 -28.16 1.29 -1.97
CA ALA A 414 -29.08 1.53 -3.08
C ALA A 414 -28.58 0.93 -4.41
N ILE A 415 -27.26 0.95 -4.65
CA ILE A 415 -26.64 0.29 -5.81
C ILE A 415 -26.81 -1.22 -5.73
N TYR A 416 -26.56 -1.85 -4.58
CA TYR A 416 -26.68 -3.31 -4.43
C TYR A 416 -28.13 -3.81 -4.54
N PHE A 417 -29.10 -3.03 -4.06
CA PHE A 417 -30.50 -3.44 -3.95
C PHE A 417 -31.12 -4.05 -5.23
N PRO A 418 -31.10 -3.40 -6.41
CA PRO A 418 -31.72 -3.94 -7.62
C PRO A 418 -31.07 -5.26 -8.08
N PHE A 419 -29.74 -5.34 -8.04
CA PHE A 419 -29.00 -6.53 -8.44
C PHE A 419 -29.19 -7.68 -7.48
N LEU A 420 -29.31 -7.39 -6.18
CA LEU A 420 -29.61 -8.39 -5.17
C LEU A 420 -31.00 -9.02 -5.40
N LYS A 421 -32.00 -8.22 -5.79
CA LYS A 421 -33.33 -8.74 -6.16
C LYS A 421 -33.29 -9.60 -7.42
N ILE A 422 -32.47 -9.22 -8.40
CA ILE A 422 -32.27 -10.03 -9.61
C ILE A 422 -31.59 -11.36 -9.23
N ALA A 423 -30.51 -11.32 -8.46
CA ALA A 423 -29.79 -12.50 -7.99
C ALA A 423 -30.71 -13.45 -7.20
N GLN A 424 -31.55 -12.90 -6.32
CA GLN A 424 -32.56 -13.67 -5.59
C GLN A 424 -33.52 -14.41 -6.55
N ARG A 425 -34.06 -13.72 -7.57
CA ARG A 425 -34.99 -14.32 -8.54
C ARG A 425 -34.31 -15.41 -9.38
N VAL A 426 -33.07 -15.18 -9.79
CA VAL A 426 -32.27 -16.18 -10.53
C VAL A 426 -32.06 -17.41 -9.66
N ALA A 427 -31.65 -17.25 -8.40
CA ALA A 427 -31.42 -18.37 -7.49
C ALA A 427 -32.68 -19.21 -7.25
N ILE A 428 -33.84 -18.56 -7.06
CA ILE A 428 -35.12 -19.27 -6.92
C ILE A 428 -35.45 -20.07 -8.19
N LYS A 429 -35.34 -19.44 -9.36
CA LYS A 429 -35.67 -20.09 -10.64
C LYS A 429 -34.72 -21.24 -10.97
N SER A 430 -33.43 -21.11 -10.68
CA SER A 430 -32.45 -22.19 -10.84
C SER A 430 -32.78 -23.37 -9.94
N ALA A 431 -33.11 -23.12 -8.66
CA ALA A 431 -33.52 -24.18 -7.73
C ALA A 431 -34.85 -24.86 -8.13
N GLU A 432 -35.76 -24.15 -8.78
CA GLU A 432 -36.99 -24.73 -9.35
C GLU A 432 -36.69 -25.64 -10.54
N LEU A 433 -35.77 -25.24 -11.43
CA LEU A 433 -35.35 -26.04 -12.59
C LEU A 433 -34.62 -27.31 -12.17
N GLU A 434 -33.69 -27.22 -11.22
CA GLU A 434 -32.97 -28.38 -10.68
C GLU A 434 -33.87 -29.40 -9.97
N ARG A 435 -35.03 -28.98 -9.47
CA ARG A 435 -36.04 -29.89 -8.89
C ARG A 435 -36.97 -30.51 -9.92
N ALA A 436 -37.01 -29.95 -11.13
CA ALA A 436 -37.84 -30.42 -12.23
C ALA A 436 -37.10 -31.43 -13.13
N GLU A 437 -35.76 -31.42 -13.09
CA GLU A 437 -34.86 -32.47 -13.60
C GLU A 437 -34.72 -33.63 -12.61
#